data_AF-A0A353LGC2-F1
#
_entry.id   AF-A0A353LGC2-F1
#
_cell.length_a   1.000
_cell.length_b   1.000
_cell.length_c   1.000
_cell.angle_alpha   90.00
_cell.angle_beta   90.00
_cell.angle_gamma   90.00
#
_symmetry.space_group_name_H-M   'P 1'
#
loop_
_entity.id
_entity.type
_entity.pdbx_description
1 polymer ?
#
loop_
_entity_poly.entity_id
_entity_poly.type
_entity_poly.pdbx_seq_one_letter_code
_entity_poly.pdbx_strand_id
1 'polypeptide(L)'
;MSITLSFLIYGLWPGGGVVAVLISAIVFILSVSGLGIIISNYSETMQQASFLVMFFILILVLLGGMFTPVSSMPAWAQAIAAINPFNYLTTAFRMLYLNGSSLADVSGNLLALGAIAVVLNGWAVFSYKKRG
;
A
#
# COMPACT_ATOMS: atom_id res chain seq x y z
N MET A 1 14.09 -8.03 -6.97
CA MET A 1 15.35 -8.52 -6.38
C MET A 1 14.98 -9.44 -5.22
N SER A 2 15.30 -10.72 -5.30
CA SER A 2 14.84 -11.76 -4.36
C SER A 2 15.51 -11.59 -2.99
N ILE A 3 14.75 -11.75 -1.90
CA ILE A 3 15.14 -11.52 -0.49
C ILE A 3 16.44 -12.24 -0.10
N THR A 4 16.71 -13.40 -0.71
CA THR A 4 17.93 -14.18 -0.54
C THR A 4 19.19 -13.52 -1.10
N LEU A 5 19.07 -12.65 -2.11
CA LEU A 5 20.21 -11.96 -2.71
C LEU A 5 20.60 -10.71 -1.91
N SER A 6 19.62 -10.03 -1.30
CA SER A 6 19.87 -8.92 -0.37
C SER A 6 20.60 -9.39 0.90
N PHE A 7 20.35 -10.63 1.34
CA PHE A 7 21.01 -11.27 2.49
C PHE A 7 22.53 -11.38 2.31
N LEU A 8 22.99 -11.84 1.14
CA LEU A 8 24.41 -12.15 0.93
C LEU A 8 25.27 -10.88 0.77
N ILE A 9 24.65 -9.79 0.33
CA ILE A 9 25.37 -8.57 -0.08
C ILE A 9 25.41 -7.52 1.04
N TYR A 10 24.34 -7.39 1.84
CA TYR A 10 24.18 -6.23 2.74
C TYR A 10 24.36 -6.52 4.24
N GLY A 11 24.36 -7.78 4.70
CA GLY A 11 24.62 -8.12 6.11
C GLY A 11 23.64 -7.47 7.12
N LEU A 12 22.52 -6.93 6.64
CA LEU A 12 21.52 -6.25 7.46
C LEU A 12 20.60 -7.29 8.09
N TRP A 13 20.79 -7.53 9.38
CA TRP A 13 19.84 -8.25 10.21
C TRP A 13 18.83 -7.24 10.75
N PRO A 14 17.56 -7.26 10.32
CA PRO A 14 16.57 -6.42 10.93
C PRO A 14 15.99 -7.20 12.11
N GLY A 15 16.28 -6.78 13.34
CA GLY A 15 15.87 -7.49 14.57
C GLY A 15 14.37 -7.83 14.64
N GLY A 16 13.51 -7.12 13.89
CA GLY A 16 12.13 -7.51 13.59
C GLY A 16 11.69 -7.32 12.11
N GLY A 17 12.60 -7.01 11.19
CA GLY A 17 12.26 -6.25 9.98
C GLY A 17 12.42 -6.91 8.61
N VAL A 18 12.44 -8.24 8.49
CA VAL A 18 12.00 -8.89 7.23
C VAL A 18 10.54 -9.25 7.33
N VAL A 19 10.14 -9.83 8.47
CA VAL A 19 8.76 -10.22 8.75
C VAL A 19 7.83 -8.99 8.75
N ALA A 20 8.22 -7.89 9.40
CA ALA A 20 7.44 -6.65 9.37
C ALA A 20 7.24 -6.08 7.96
N VAL A 21 8.29 -6.14 7.13
CA VAL A 21 8.23 -5.71 5.72
C VAL A 21 7.28 -6.62 4.94
N LEU A 22 7.41 -7.94 5.11
CA LEU A 22 6.55 -8.91 4.43
C LEU A 22 5.08 -8.75 4.84
N ILE A 23 4.78 -8.57 6.12
CA ILE A 23 3.42 -8.32 6.60
C ILE A 23 2.89 -7.03 5.98
N SER A 24 3.67 -5.93 6.03
CA SER A 24 3.26 -4.65 5.44
C SER A 24 2.97 -4.79 3.94
N ALA A 25 3.79 -5.53 3.20
CA ALA A 25 3.60 -5.80 1.79
C ALA A 25 2.34 -6.65 1.52
N ILE A 26 2.08 -7.69 2.32
CA ILE A 26 0.88 -8.54 2.19
C ILE A 26 -0.39 -7.71 2.41
N VAL A 27 -0.45 -6.93 3.49
CA VAL A 27 -1.64 -6.11 3.78
C VAL A 27 -1.82 -5.02 2.70
N PHE A 28 -0.73 -4.51 2.14
CA PHE A 28 -0.77 -3.58 1.01
C PHE A 28 -1.33 -4.23 -0.26
N ILE A 29 -0.87 -5.43 -0.61
CA ILE A 29 -1.40 -6.18 -1.74
C ILE A 29 -2.90 -6.40 -1.55
N LEU A 30 -3.33 -6.84 -0.37
CA LEU A 30 -4.75 -7.01 -0.06
C LEU A 30 -5.55 -5.71 -0.25
N SER A 31 -5.01 -4.57 0.20
CA SER A 31 -5.66 -3.26 0.02
C SER A 31 -5.83 -2.89 -1.46
N VAL A 32 -4.76 -2.98 -2.25
CA VAL A 32 -4.79 -2.59 -3.67
C VAL A 32 -5.59 -3.59 -4.52
N SER A 33 -5.65 -4.86 -4.11
CA SER A 33 -6.51 -5.87 -4.73
C SER A 33 -7.98 -5.45 -4.67
N GLY A 34 -8.44 -4.97 -3.51
CA GLY A 34 -9.79 -4.45 -3.33
C GLY A 34 -10.11 -3.28 -4.29
N LEU A 35 -9.18 -2.34 -4.45
CA LEU A 35 -9.31 -1.24 -5.42
C LEU A 35 -9.44 -1.75 -6.86
N GLY A 36 -8.60 -2.71 -7.27
CA GLY A 36 -8.66 -3.30 -8.62
C GLY A 36 -10.00 -3.99 -8.89
N ILE A 37 -10.55 -4.68 -7.89
CA ILE A 37 -11.87 -5.32 -7.99
C ILE A 37 -12.99 -4.27 -8.07
N ILE A 38 -12.94 -3.22 -7.24
CA ILE A 38 -13.91 -2.11 -7.30
C ILE A 38 -13.91 -1.50 -8.71
N ILE A 39 -12.75 -1.11 -9.23
CA ILE A 39 -12.63 -0.50 -10.55
C ILE A 39 -13.20 -1.44 -11.63
N SER A 40 -12.90 -2.73 -11.55
CA SER A 40 -13.41 -3.74 -12.48
C SER A 40 -14.94 -3.89 -12.38
N ASN A 41 -15.50 -3.84 -11.17
CA ASN A 41 -16.94 -3.91 -10.93
C ASN A 41 -17.71 -2.68 -11.46
N TYR A 42 -17.07 -1.51 -11.54
CA TYR A 42 -17.68 -0.31 -12.10
C TYR A 42 -17.38 -0.11 -13.58
N SER A 43 -16.50 -0.91 -14.17
CA SER A 43 -16.20 -0.86 -15.60
C SER A 43 -17.20 -1.69 -16.40
N GLU A 44 -17.49 -1.22 -17.62
CA GLU A 44 -18.34 -1.95 -18.57
C GLU A 44 -17.53 -2.87 -19.47
N THR A 45 -16.26 -2.52 -19.73
CA THR A 45 -15.36 -3.30 -20.58
C THR A 45 -14.01 -3.56 -19.92
N MET A 46 -13.35 -4.66 -20.33
CA MET A 46 -12.02 -5.03 -19.85
C MET A 46 -10.96 -3.97 -20.19
N GLN A 47 -11.11 -3.30 -21.34
CA GLN A 47 -10.19 -2.27 -21.80
C GLN A 47 -10.33 -0.98 -20.99
N GLN A 48 -11.57 -0.56 -20.68
CA GLN A 48 -11.84 0.55 -19.76
C GLN A 48 -11.28 0.28 -18.35
N ALA A 49 -11.48 -0.93 -17.81
CA ALA A 49 -10.95 -1.32 -16.51
C ALA A 49 -9.41 -1.19 -16.46
N SER A 50 -8.73 -1.64 -17.52
CA SER A 50 -7.27 -1.58 -17.62
C SER A 50 -6.75 -0.14 -17.59
N PHE A 51 -7.39 0.78 -18.33
CA PHE A 51 -7.03 2.19 -18.32
C PHE A 51 -7.27 2.86 -16.97
N LEU A 52 -8.40 2.57 -16.33
CA LEU A 52 -8.72 3.11 -15.00
C LEU A 52 -7.72 2.61 -13.95
N VAL A 53 -7.42 1.30 -13.92
CA VAL A 53 -6.44 0.72 -12.99
C VAL A 53 -5.07 1.37 -13.19
N MET A 54 -4.61 1.53 -14.43
CA MET A 54 -3.35 2.21 -14.73
C MET A 54 -3.35 3.66 -14.21
N PHE A 55 -4.43 4.41 -14.44
CA PHE A 55 -4.57 5.78 -13.98
C PHE A 55 -4.50 5.88 -12.44
N PHE A 56 -5.22 5.02 -11.72
CA PHE A 56 -5.19 5.01 -10.26
C PHE A 56 -3.84 4.55 -9.70
N ILE A 57 -3.18 3.56 -10.30
CA ILE A 57 -1.84 3.12 -9.89
C ILE A 57 -0.84 4.28 -10.01
N LEU A 58 -0.88 5.04 -11.10
CA LEU A 58 0.00 6.21 -11.27
C LEU A 58 -0.20 7.22 -10.13
N ILE A 59 -1.44 7.55 -9.80
CA ILE A 59 -1.75 8.48 -8.70
C ILE A 59 -1.27 7.93 -7.36
N LEU A 60 -1.54 6.65 -7.07
CA LEU A 60 -1.14 6.00 -5.82
C LEU A 60 0.37 6.02 -5.62
N VAL A 61 1.15 5.80 -6.69
CA VAL A 61 2.61 5.82 -6.63
C VAL A 61 3.14 7.24 -6.49
N LEU A 62 2.60 8.20 -7.26
CA LEU A 62 3.06 9.60 -7.22
C LEU A 62 2.77 10.28 -5.87
N LEU A 63 1.58 10.09 -5.32
CA LEU A 63 1.18 10.59 -3.99
C LEU A 63 1.58 9.63 -2.86
N GLY A 64 2.41 8.65 -3.19
CA GLY A 64 2.76 7.53 -2.34
C GLY A 64 3.84 7.81 -1.30
N GLY A 65 4.45 8.99 -1.30
CA GLY A 65 5.48 9.35 -0.32
C GLY A 65 6.87 8.75 -0.56
N MET A 66 7.06 8.02 -1.68
CA MET A 66 8.34 7.38 -2.02
C MET A 66 9.39 8.38 -2.51
N PHE A 67 9.00 9.27 -3.43
CA PHE A 67 9.90 10.27 -4.01
C PHE A 67 10.02 11.54 -3.15
N THR A 68 8.93 11.93 -2.50
CA THR A 68 8.86 13.12 -1.64
C THR A 68 8.14 12.76 -0.35
N PRO A 69 8.69 13.09 0.84
CA PRO A 69 7.98 12.87 2.09
C PRO A 69 6.60 13.56 2.06
N VAL A 70 5.57 12.86 2.53
CA VAL A 70 4.20 13.42 2.53
C VAL A 70 4.12 14.69 3.38
N SER A 71 4.90 14.81 4.44
CA SER A 71 5.00 16.03 5.27
C SER A 71 5.45 17.27 4.51
N SER A 72 6.16 17.10 3.38
CA SER A 72 6.64 18.21 2.54
C SER A 72 5.62 18.63 1.47
N MET A 73 4.49 17.92 1.34
CA MET A 73 3.45 18.22 0.35
C MET A 73 2.49 19.31 0.86
N PRO A 74 1.80 20.05 -0.02
CA PRO A 74 0.74 20.97 0.40
C PRO A 74 -0.43 20.21 1.07
N ALA A 75 -1.21 20.91 1.91
CA ALA A 75 -2.24 20.28 2.76
C ALA A 75 -3.28 19.43 2.00
N TRP A 76 -3.68 19.85 0.79
CA TRP A 76 -4.60 19.08 -0.05
C TRP A 76 -4.02 17.73 -0.48
N ALA A 77 -2.72 17.69 -0.79
CA ALA A 77 -2.03 16.48 -1.22
C ALA A 77 -1.78 15.55 -0.02
N GLN A 78 -1.51 16.12 1.16
CA GLN A 78 -1.42 15.34 2.41
C GLN A 78 -2.73 14.62 2.73
N ALA A 79 -3.88 15.30 2.54
CA ALA A 79 -5.19 14.70 2.76
C ALA A 79 -5.44 13.51 1.82
N ILE A 80 -5.04 13.60 0.55
CA ILE A 80 -5.16 12.49 -0.41
C ILE A 80 -4.15 11.37 -0.07
N ALA A 81 -2.94 11.72 0.34
CA ALA A 81 -1.93 10.74 0.72
C ALA A 81 -2.30 10.00 2.03
N ALA A 82 -3.11 10.60 2.90
CA ALA A 82 -3.58 9.96 4.14
C ALA A 82 -4.52 8.77 3.88
N ILE A 83 -5.25 8.77 2.77
CA ILE A 83 -6.11 7.64 2.34
C ILE A 83 -5.38 6.67 1.40
N ASN A 84 -4.15 7.00 1.00
CA ASN A 84 -3.38 6.21 0.05
C ASN A 84 -2.65 5.05 0.77
N PRO A 85 -2.99 3.77 0.50
CA PRO A 85 -2.33 2.63 1.15
C PRO A 85 -0.82 2.57 0.86
N PHE A 86 -0.36 3.13 -0.26
CA PHE A 86 1.06 3.14 -0.63
C PHE A 86 1.88 4.06 0.29
N ASN A 87 1.29 5.13 0.84
CA ASN A 87 1.97 6.01 1.80
C ASN A 87 2.36 5.28 3.09
N TYR A 88 1.46 4.44 3.61
CA TYR A 88 1.74 3.64 4.81
C TYR A 88 2.83 2.60 4.54
N LEU A 89 2.84 2.01 3.34
CA LEU A 89 3.89 1.09 2.92
C LEU A 89 5.26 1.79 2.86
N THR A 90 5.37 2.94 2.19
CA THR A 90 6.65 3.66 2.07
C THR A 90 7.16 4.16 3.42
N THR A 91 6.25 4.57 4.31
CA THR A 91 6.59 4.96 5.69
C THR A 91 7.08 3.77 6.50
N ALA A 92 6.42 2.62 6.42
CA ALA A 92 6.85 1.37 7.06
C ALA A 92 8.24 0.93 6.56
N PHE A 93 8.46 0.94 5.24
CA PHE A 93 9.77 0.64 4.66
C PHE A 93 10.85 1.59 5.18
N ARG A 94 10.57 2.89 5.24
CA ARG A 94 11.52 3.90 5.73
C ARG A 94 11.92 3.64 7.18
N MET A 95 10.94 3.33 8.06
CA MET A 95 11.21 3.02 9.47
C MET A 95 12.02 1.74 9.64
N LEU A 96 11.67 0.67 8.92
CA LEU A 96 12.32 -0.64 9.05
C LEU A 96 13.75 -0.65 8.48
N TYR A 97 13.98 0.05 7.37
CA TYR A 97 15.30 0.10 6.73
C TYR A 97 16.25 1.13 7.33
N LEU A 98 15.76 2.31 7.72
CA LEU A 98 16.64 3.40 8.20
C LEU A 98 16.84 3.37 9.71
N ASN A 99 15.81 3.02 10.49
CA ASN A 99 15.86 3.12 11.95
C ASN A 99 16.11 1.77 12.64
N GLY A 100 16.18 0.67 11.88
CA GLY A 100 16.26 -0.68 12.44
C GLY A 100 15.06 -1.02 13.34
N SER A 101 13.95 -0.32 13.15
CA SER A 101 12.76 -0.40 14.00
C SER A 101 12.16 -1.81 14.04
N SER A 102 11.51 -2.12 15.15
CA SER A 102 10.82 -3.38 15.37
C SER A 102 9.40 -3.36 14.78
N LEU A 103 8.73 -4.52 14.73
CA LEU A 103 7.33 -4.63 14.30
C LEU A 103 6.39 -3.73 15.15
N ALA A 104 6.73 -3.49 16.41
CA ALA A 104 5.94 -2.66 17.32
C ALA A 104 5.90 -1.19 16.86
N ASP A 105 6.98 -0.67 16.32
CA ASP A 105 7.10 0.72 15.88
C ASP A 105 6.28 1.00 14.62
N VAL A 106 6.05 -0.04 13.80
CA VAL A 106 5.31 0.04 12.54
C VAL A 106 3.86 -0.39 12.70
N SER A 107 3.46 -0.86 13.89
CA SER A 107 2.12 -1.34 14.19
C SER A 107 1.02 -0.32 13.86
N GLY A 108 1.26 0.97 14.10
CA GLY A 108 0.32 2.04 13.74
C GLY A 108 0.08 2.15 12.22
N ASN A 109 1.15 2.07 11.42
CA ASN A 109 1.04 2.06 9.97
C ASN A 109 0.35 0.79 9.47
N LEU A 110 0.67 -0.37 10.07
CA LEU A 110 0.03 -1.64 9.75
C LEU A 110 -1.47 -1.64 10.07
N LEU A 111 -1.87 -1.04 11.19
CA LEU A 111 -3.28 -0.91 11.57
C LEU A 111 -4.04 0.00 10.61
N ALA A 112 -3.48 1.16 10.26
CA ALA A 112 -4.09 2.06 9.28
C ALA A 112 -4.23 1.39 7.90
N LEU A 113 -3.17 0.72 7.46
CA LEU A 113 -3.15 -0.01 6.19
C LEU A 113 -4.13 -1.19 6.20
N GLY A 114 -4.23 -1.91 7.33
CA GLY A 114 -5.24 -2.95 7.54
C GLY A 114 -6.68 -2.43 7.55
N ALA A 115 -6.93 -1.28 8.17
CA ALA A 115 -8.24 -0.64 8.15
C ALA A 115 -8.65 -0.25 6.71
N ILE A 116 -7.71 0.32 5.94
CA ILE A 116 -7.90 0.61 4.52
C ILE A 116 -8.20 -0.68 3.73
N ALA A 117 -7.46 -1.77 4.00
CA ALA A 117 -7.70 -3.06 3.37
C ALA A 117 -9.12 -3.56 3.62
N VAL A 118 -9.59 -3.52 4.86
CA VAL A 118 -10.94 -3.98 5.24
C VAL A 118 -12.02 -3.13 4.58
N VAL A 119 -11.87 -1.80 4.57
CA VAL A 119 -12.83 -0.89 3.94
C VAL A 119 -12.92 -1.14 2.43
N LEU A 120 -11.77 -1.21 1.75
CA LEU A 120 -11.73 -1.41 0.29
C LEU A 120 -12.24 -2.80 -0.11
N ASN A 121 -11.81 -3.86 0.57
CA ASN A 121 -12.29 -5.20 0.26
C ASN A 121 -13.76 -5.39 0.64
N GLY A 122 -14.21 -4.81 1.75
CA GLY A 122 -15.63 -4.79 2.11
C GLY A 122 -16.47 -4.12 1.02
N TRP A 123 -16.05 -2.94 0.56
CA TRP A 123 -16.73 -2.26 -0.55
C TRP A 123 -16.66 -3.05 -1.86
N ALA A 124 -15.55 -3.72 -2.16
CA ALA A 124 -15.44 -4.61 -3.32
C ALA A 124 -16.51 -5.72 -3.28
N VAL A 125 -16.69 -6.36 -2.12
CA VAL A 125 -17.70 -7.42 -1.90
C VAL A 125 -19.13 -6.88 -2.00
N PHE A 126 -19.42 -5.72 -1.41
CA PHE A 126 -20.75 -5.10 -1.51
C PHE A 126 -21.08 -4.66 -2.94
N SER A 127 -20.09 -4.14 -3.68
CA SER A 127 -20.27 -3.72 -5.07
C SER A 127 -20.53 -4.90 -6.00
N TYR A 128 -19.95 -6.07 -5.70
CA TYR A 128 -20.16 -7.30 -6.47
C TYR A 128 -21.62 -7.77 -6.46
N LYS A 129 -22.35 -7.58 -5.34
CA LYS A 129 -23.75 -8.01 -5.20
C LYS A 129 -24.79 -7.14 -5.93
N LYS A 130 -24.44 -5.94 -6.41
CA LYS A 130 -25.41 -5.03 -7.06
C LYS A 130 -25.63 -5.28 -8.56
N ARG A 131 -25.00 -6.32 -9.14
CA ARG A 131 -25.18 -6.73 -10.55
C ARG A 131 -25.92 -8.07 -10.70
N GLY A 132 -26.63 -8.52 -9.67
CA GLY A 132 -27.55 -9.68 -9.71
C GLY A 132 -29.00 -9.24 -9.84
#